data_AF-A0A815AKG0-F1
#
_entry.id   AF-A0A815AKG0-F1
#
_cell.length_a   1.000
_cell.length_b   1.000
_cell.length_c   1.000
_cell.angle_alpha   90.00
_cell.angle_beta   90.00
_cell.angle_gamma   90.00
#
_symmetry.space_group_name_H-M   'P 1'
#
loop_
_entity.id
_entity.type
_entity.pdbx_description
1 polymer ?
#
loop_
_entity_poly.entity_id
_entity_poly.type
_entity_poly.pdbx_seq_one_letter_code
_entity_poly.pdbx_strand_id
1 'polypeptide(L)'
;MGINIHNLIDRKQDEYDQREDQEILTTLIQQQQIMIQQQNAYFHFHSKQIDHGFQVLAEKIEGLLEKSQDKENMLVQDRAAIPQTFNIKDLTSSEIEKSAVLSSSLPSSNNIFINGVWFNRYQQYGVWYGPFQHCMSFNANNNIFQGHGEDNYGTGDPQLNFGHQCLCKMTWNKERHVFEGIMFVPDGWTMVPCGLFEMSFVES
;
A
#
# COMPACT_ATOMS: atom_id res chain seq x y z
N MET A 1 68.77 -39.16 2.93
CA MET A 1 67.68 -38.28 2.45
C MET A 1 66.85 -37.91 3.67
N GLY A 2 66.96 -36.68 4.16
CA GLY A 2 66.11 -36.19 5.27
C GLY A 2 64.80 -35.65 4.70
N ILE A 3 63.67 -36.06 5.27
CA ILE A 3 62.36 -35.50 4.91
C ILE A 3 62.26 -34.11 5.54
N ASN A 4 61.94 -33.10 4.73
CA ASN A 4 61.70 -31.74 5.22
C ASN A 4 60.28 -31.65 5.82
N ILE A 5 60.21 -31.76 7.15
CA ILE A 5 58.96 -31.81 7.92
C ILE A 5 58.19 -30.48 7.86
N HIS A 6 58.87 -29.33 7.73
CA HIS A 6 58.21 -28.02 7.72
C HIS A 6 57.32 -27.86 6.47
N ASN A 7 57.84 -28.22 5.29
CA ASN A 7 57.07 -28.17 4.04
C ASN A 7 55.82 -29.08 4.07
N LEU A 8 55.84 -30.16 4.87
CA LEU A 8 54.69 -31.05 5.01
C LEU A 8 53.59 -30.43 5.90
N ILE A 9 53.98 -29.71 6.95
CA ILE A 9 53.06 -29.02 7.87
C ILE A 9 52.39 -27.85 7.14
N ASP A 10 53.15 -27.01 6.46
CA ASP A 10 52.62 -25.84 5.74
C ASP A 10 51.59 -26.28 4.68
N ARG A 11 51.93 -27.31 3.89
CA ARG A 11 51.02 -27.87 2.89
C ARG A 11 49.73 -28.43 3.52
N LYS A 12 49.82 -29.03 4.70
CA LYS A 12 48.64 -29.58 5.39
C LYS A 12 47.75 -28.48 5.97
N GLN A 13 48.33 -27.35 6.38
CA GLN A 13 47.59 -26.18 6.79
C GLN A 13 46.88 -25.53 5.60
N ASP A 14 47.59 -25.33 4.49
CA ASP A 14 46.98 -24.79 3.25
C ASP A 14 45.81 -25.65 2.75
N GLU A 15 45.94 -26.98 2.82
CA GLU A 15 44.88 -27.93 2.45
C GLU A 15 43.66 -27.85 3.41
N TYR A 16 43.87 -27.47 4.67
CA TYR A 16 42.81 -27.29 5.65
C TYR A 16 42.06 -25.97 5.42
N ASP A 17 42.79 -24.87 5.27
CA ASP A 17 42.24 -23.54 5.04
C ASP A 17 41.42 -23.52 3.73
N GLN A 18 41.93 -24.16 2.66
CA GLN A 18 41.18 -24.31 1.41
C GLN A 18 39.86 -25.10 1.56
N ARG A 19 39.81 -26.06 2.50
CA ARG A 19 38.60 -26.85 2.75
C ARG A 19 37.57 -26.02 3.53
N GLU A 20 38.02 -25.27 4.53
CA GLU A 20 37.16 -24.36 5.30
C GLU A 20 36.54 -23.29 4.38
N ASP A 21 37.35 -22.67 3.51
CA ASP A 21 36.87 -21.72 2.52
C ASP A 21 35.84 -22.34 1.56
N GLN A 22 36.05 -23.59 1.12
CA GLN A 22 35.10 -24.31 0.28
C GLN A 22 33.79 -24.62 1.00
N GLU A 23 33.83 -25.00 2.28
CA GLU A 23 32.64 -25.25 3.09
C GLU A 23 31.82 -23.97 3.31
N ILE A 24 32.50 -22.86 3.62
CA ILE A 24 31.87 -21.54 3.76
C ILE A 24 31.21 -21.12 2.44
N LEU A 25 31.93 -21.22 1.32
CA LEU A 25 31.41 -20.85 0.00
C LEU A 25 30.19 -21.70 -0.38
N THR A 26 30.25 -23.01 -0.12
CA THR A 26 29.13 -23.92 -0.38
C THR A 26 27.91 -23.56 0.45
N THR A 27 28.11 -23.23 1.73
CA THR A 27 27.03 -22.80 2.62
C THR A 27 26.38 -21.50 2.14
N LEU A 28 27.18 -20.52 1.72
CA LEU A 28 26.68 -19.25 1.17
C LEU A 28 25.89 -19.44 -0.12
N ILE A 29 26.38 -20.29 -1.03
CA ILE A 29 25.66 -20.64 -2.28
C ILE A 29 24.31 -21.28 -1.93
N GLN A 30 24.28 -22.22 -0.98
CA GLN A 30 23.04 -22.87 -0.56
C GLN A 30 22.05 -21.88 0.06
N GLN A 31 22.52 -20.96 0.92
CA GLN A 31 21.67 -19.90 1.48
C GLN A 31 21.12 -18.98 0.39
N GLN A 32 21.94 -18.59 -0.58
CA GLN A 32 21.49 -17.77 -1.71
C GLN A 32 20.43 -18.49 -2.56
N GLN A 33 20.59 -19.79 -2.81
CA GLN A 33 19.60 -20.59 -3.53
C GLN A 33 18.27 -20.65 -2.78
N ILE A 34 18.30 -20.79 -1.45
CA ILE A 34 17.09 -20.77 -0.62
C ILE A 34 16.37 -19.43 -0.73
N MET A 35 17.10 -18.31 -0.66
CA MET A 35 16.50 -16.98 -0.83
C MET A 35 15.86 -16.80 -2.21
N ILE A 36 16.52 -17.23 -3.28
CA ILE A 36 15.98 -17.17 -4.64
C ILE A 36 14.71 -18.03 -4.75
N GLN A 37 14.68 -19.22 -4.16
CA GLN A 37 13.49 -20.08 -4.15
C GLN A 37 12.32 -19.43 -3.41
N GLN A 38 12.57 -18.81 -2.26
CA GLN A 38 11.55 -18.08 -1.49
C GLN A 38 11.00 -16.89 -2.30
N GLN A 39 11.87 -16.13 -2.95
CA GLN A 39 11.48 -15.01 -3.79
C GLN A 39 10.63 -15.45 -4.99
N ASN A 40 11.02 -16.54 -5.66
CA ASN A 40 10.25 -17.10 -6.77
C ASN A 40 8.88 -17.63 -6.31
N ALA A 41 8.81 -18.29 -5.16
CA ALA A 41 7.55 -18.76 -4.58
C ALA A 41 6.62 -17.58 -4.24
N TYR A 42 7.19 -16.49 -3.71
CA TYR A 42 6.45 -15.25 -3.44
C TYR A 42 5.86 -14.66 -4.73
N PHE A 43 6.67 -14.50 -5.79
CA PHE A 43 6.20 -13.97 -7.07
C PHE A 43 5.13 -14.86 -7.71
N HIS A 44 5.31 -16.18 -7.66
CA HIS A 44 4.33 -17.14 -8.19
C HIS A 44 2.99 -17.06 -7.46
N PHE A 45 3.01 -16.91 -6.12
CA PHE A 45 1.80 -16.72 -5.34
C PHE A 45 1.07 -15.43 -5.72
N HIS A 46 1.78 -14.31 -5.81
CA HIS A 46 1.18 -13.02 -6.16
C HIS A 46 0.63 -13.01 -7.59
N SER A 47 1.35 -13.62 -8.55
CA SER A 47 0.85 -13.75 -9.93
C SER A 47 -0.49 -14.47 -9.96
N LYS A 48 -0.64 -15.57 -9.21
CA LYS A 48 -1.91 -16.30 -9.13
C LYS A 48 -3.04 -15.49 -8.51
N GLN A 49 -2.76 -14.69 -7.49
CA GLN A 49 -3.76 -13.82 -6.87
C GLN A 49 -4.23 -12.74 -7.86
N ILE A 50 -3.31 -12.17 -8.62
CA ILE A 50 -3.61 -11.19 -9.67
C ILE A 50 -4.49 -11.82 -10.75
N ASP A 51 -4.13 -13.01 -11.26
CA ASP A 51 -4.92 -13.72 -12.28
C ASP A 51 -6.33 -14.04 -11.77
N HIS A 52 -6.45 -14.49 -10.52
CA HIS A 52 -7.75 -14.73 -9.90
C HIS A 52 -8.58 -13.45 -9.75
N GLY A 53 -7.95 -12.34 -9.33
CA GLY A 53 -8.60 -11.04 -9.23
C GLY A 53 -9.13 -10.54 -10.58
N PHE A 54 -8.36 -10.71 -11.65
CA PHE A 54 -8.81 -10.38 -13.01
C PHE A 54 -9.98 -11.26 -13.46
N GLN A 55 -9.96 -12.56 -13.15
CA GLN A 55 -11.06 -13.46 -13.48
C GLN A 55 -12.37 -13.04 -12.77
N VAL A 56 -12.32 -12.76 -11.46
CA VAL A 56 -13.48 -12.31 -10.69
C VAL A 56 -14.03 -10.98 -11.21
N LEU A 57 -13.15 -10.06 -11.61
CA LEU A 57 -13.55 -8.79 -12.23
C LEU A 57 -14.24 -9.00 -13.59
N ALA A 58 -13.70 -9.89 -14.43
CA ALA A 58 -14.28 -10.20 -15.73
C ALA A 58 -15.70 -10.78 -15.59
N GLU A 59 -15.88 -11.77 -14.71
CA GLU A 59 -17.21 -12.37 -14.41
C GLU A 59 -18.22 -11.31 -13.92
N LYS A 60 -17.77 -10.35 -13.11
CA LYS A 60 -18.63 -9.26 -12.62
C LYS A 60 -19.02 -8.27 -13.72
N ILE A 61 -18.11 -7.98 -14.65
CA ILE A 61 -18.38 -7.10 -15.80
C ILE A 61 -19.40 -7.76 -16.74
N GLU A 62 -19.23 -9.04 -17.04
CA GLU A 62 -20.18 -9.81 -17.86
C GLU A 62 -21.58 -9.80 -17.24
N GLY A 63 -21.70 -10.05 -15.93
CA GLY A 63 -22.98 -10.01 -15.23
C GLY A 63 -23.63 -8.61 -15.15
N LEU A 64 -22.84 -7.53 -15.24
CA LEU A 64 -23.38 -6.17 -15.33
C LEU A 64 -23.86 -5.83 -16.75
N LEU A 65 -23.14 -6.30 -17.77
CA LEU A 65 -23.53 -6.14 -19.17
C LEU A 65 -24.85 -6.85 -19.46
N GLU A 66 -25.03 -8.08 -18.98
CA GLU A 66 -26.29 -8.83 -19.12
C GLU A 66 -27.47 -8.08 -18.49
N LYS A 67 -27.32 -7.59 -17.25
CA LYS A 67 -28.35 -6.80 -16.57
C LYS A 67 -28.67 -5.48 -17.28
N SER A 68 -27.68 -4.87 -17.94
CA SER A 68 -27.89 -3.66 -18.72
C SER A 68 -28.71 -3.95 -19.97
N GLN A 69 -28.39 -5.06 -20.66
CA GLN A 69 -29.12 -5.51 -21.85
C GLN A 69 -30.57 -5.85 -21.52
N ASP A 70 -30.82 -6.53 -20.39
CA ASP A 70 -32.17 -6.85 -19.93
C ASP A 70 -32.99 -5.60 -19.65
N LYS A 71 -32.40 -4.60 -18.99
CA LYS A 71 -33.06 -3.31 -18.74
C LYS A 71 -33.37 -2.55 -20.03
N GLU A 72 -32.46 -2.56 -21.00
CA GLU A 72 -32.71 -1.95 -22.30
C GLU A 72 -33.88 -2.63 -23.01
N ASN A 73 -33.92 -3.97 -23.00
CA ASN A 73 -35.02 -4.75 -23.57
C ASN A 73 -36.36 -4.44 -22.88
N MET A 74 -36.39 -4.28 -21.55
CA MET A 74 -37.60 -3.86 -20.81
C MET A 74 -38.07 -2.46 -21.20
N LEU A 75 -37.14 -1.48 -21.31
CA LEU A 75 -37.48 -0.11 -21.70
C LEU A 75 -38.01 -0.01 -23.13
N VAL A 76 -37.51 -0.86 -24.04
CA VAL A 76 -38.02 -0.94 -25.42
C VAL A 76 -39.46 -1.48 -25.43
N GLN A 77 -39.78 -2.45 -24.59
CA GLN A 77 -41.15 -2.97 -24.45
C GLN A 77 -42.11 -1.90 -23.88
N ASP A 78 -41.69 -1.16 -22.84
CA ASP A 78 -42.54 -0.12 -22.23
C ASP A 78 -42.79 1.07 -23.17
N ARG A 79 -41.80 1.47 -23.98
CA ARG A 79 -41.95 2.55 -24.97
C ARG A 79 -42.98 2.22 -26.06
N ALA A 80 -43.19 0.94 -26.38
CA ALA A 80 -44.22 0.54 -27.32
C ALA A 80 -45.66 0.74 -26.76
N ALA A 81 -45.81 0.94 -25.44
CA ALA A 81 -47.11 1.05 -24.77
C ALA A 81 -47.55 2.49 -24.45
N ILE A 82 -46.72 3.51 -24.68
CA ILE A 82 -47.06 4.90 -24.31
C ILE A 82 -47.76 5.63 -25.48
N PRO A 83 -49.03 6.06 -25.34
CA PRO A 83 -49.69 6.88 -26.34
C PRO A 83 -49.03 8.26 -26.47
N GLN A 84 -48.72 8.66 -27.71
CA GLN A 84 -48.05 9.91 -28.08
C GLN A 84 -48.90 11.17 -27.77
N THR A 85 -48.96 11.61 -26.51
CA THR A 85 -49.53 12.93 -26.17
C THR A 85 -48.94 13.46 -24.85
N PHE A 86 -47.76 14.09 -24.88
CA PHE A 86 -47.33 14.95 -23.75
C PHE A 86 -46.51 16.14 -24.28
N ASN A 87 -46.96 17.36 -23.97
CA ASN A 87 -46.42 18.61 -24.50
C ASN A 87 -45.56 19.29 -23.41
N ILE A 88 -44.24 19.39 -23.65
CA ILE A 88 -43.22 19.79 -22.68
C ILE A 88 -43.01 21.31 -22.73
N LYS A 89 -43.97 22.10 -22.24
CA LYS A 89 -43.80 23.56 -22.17
C LYS A 89 -43.83 24.18 -20.77
N ASP A 90 -44.03 23.39 -19.70
CA ASP A 90 -44.35 23.95 -18.38
C ASP A 90 -43.33 23.72 -17.24
N LEU A 91 -42.08 23.34 -17.51
CA LEU A 91 -41.08 23.17 -16.44
C LEU A 91 -40.22 24.43 -16.26
N THR A 92 -40.53 25.20 -15.20
CA THR A 92 -39.90 26.48 -14.85
C THR A 92 -38.69 26.32 -13.92
N SER A 93 -37.71 27.21 -14.11
CA SER A 93 -36.32 27.15 -13.64
C SER A 93 -36.04 27.46 -12.15
N SER A 94 -36.97 27.21 -11.21
CA SER A 94 -36.86 27.80 -9.85
C SER A 94 -36.16 26.97 -8.76
N GLU A 95 -35.68 25.75 -9.03
CA GLU A 95 -35.22 24.83 -7.96
C GLU A 95 -33.70 24.68 -7.79
N ILE A 96 -32.85 25.45 -8.51
CA ILE A 96 -31.38 25.22 -8.51
C ILE A 96 -30.60 26.02 -7.44
N GLU A 97 -31.16 27.04 -6.79
CA GLU A 97 -30.33 28.00 -6.03
C GLU A 97 -30.20 27.79 -4.51
N LYS A 98 -30.72 26.71 -3.92
CA LYS A 98 -30.84 26.61 -2.43
C LYS A 98 -29.75 25.85 -1.65
N SER A 99 -28.67 25.40 -2.27
CA SER A 99 -27.75 24.43 -1.60
C SER A 99 -26.34 24.94 -1.23
N ALA A 100 -26.03 26.24 -1.30
CA ALA A 100 -24.64 26.73 -1.25
C ALA A 100 -24.20 27.51 0.03
N VAL A 101 -24.92 27.47 1.15
CA VAL A 101 -24.55 28.29 2.32
C VAL A 101 -24.63 27.51 3.63
N LEU A 102 -23.53 26.87 4.06
CA LEU A 102 -23.26 26.52 5.47
C LEU A 102 -21.86 25.89 5.65
N SER A 103 -20.83 26.72 5.83
CA SER A 103 -19.52 26.29 6.34
C SER A 103 -18.67 27.47 6.86
N SER A 104 -18.92 27.90 8.11
CA SER A 104 -18.01 28.78 8.86
C SER A 104 -17.94 28.31 10.33
N SER A 105 -16.80 27.71 10.70
CA SER A 105 -15.74 28.27 11.56
C SER A 105 -16.07 28.37 13.06
N LEU A 106 -15.76 27.30 13.80
CA LEU A 106 -15.61 27.31 15.26
C LEU A 106 -14.18 26.85 15.60
N PRO A 107 -13.36 27.67 16.29
CA PRO A 107 -12.04 27.27 16.76
C PRO A 107 -12.19 26.46 18.05
N SER A 108 -12.02 25.14 17.99
CA SER A 108 -12.01 24.29 19.18
C SER A 108 -10.59 24.21 19.74
N SER A 109 -10.38 24.79 20.93
CA SER A 109 -9.11 24.77 21.68
C SER A 109 -8.69 23.39 22.20
N ASN A 110 -9.33 22.31 21.75
CA ASN A 110 -9.05 20.92 22.14
C ASN A 110 -8.57 20.07 20.96
N ASN A 111 -8.22 20.67 19.84
CA ASN A 111 -7.74 19.91 18.71
C ASN A 111 -6.26 19.51 18.91
N ILE A 112 -6.05 18.31 19.45
CA ILE A 112 -4.71 17.70 19.61
C ILE A 112 -4.02 17.42 18.26
N PHE A 113 -4.74 17.57 17.16
CA PHE A 113 -4.26 17.32 15.83
C PHE A 113 -3.72 18.62 15.23
N ILE A 114 -2.39 18.76 15.25
CA ILE A 114 -1.68 19.94 14.77
C ILE A 114 -1.37 19.78 13.28
N ASN A 115 -1.79 20.77 12.49
CA ASN A 115 -1.35 20.90 11.10
C ASN A 115 0.13 21.25 11.08
N GLY A 116 0.93 20.57 10.26
CA GLY A 116 2.34 20.89 10.19
C GLY A 116 3.18 19.80 9.56
N VAL A 117 4.47 19.84 9.88
CA VAL A 117 5.46 18.86 9.44
C VAL A 117 5.50 17.74 10.47
N TRP A 118 5.34 16.52 9.98
CA TRP A 118 5.40 15.30 10.75
C TRP A 118 6.50 14.40 10.20
N PHE A 119 7.08 13.60 11.07
CA PHE A 119 8.03 12.58 10.68
C PHE A 119 7.42 11.21 10.93
N ASN A 120 7.38 10.37 9.90
CA ASN A 120 6.96 8.98 10.02
C ASN A 120 8.14 8.03 9.89
N ARG A 121 7.96 6.83 10.39
CA ARG A 121 8.78 5.66 10.06
C ARG A 121 7.90 4.43 10.03
N TYR A 122 8.26 3.46 9.22
CA TYR A 122 7.52 2.20 9.13
C TYR A 122 8.46 1.01 9.21
N GLN A 123 7.96 -0.12 9.69
CA GLN A 123 8.70 -1.36 9.75
C GLN A 123 8.20 -2.33 8.69
N GLN A 124 9.08 -2.79 7.82
CA GLN A 124 8.80 -3.82 6.81
C GLN A 124 9.86 -4.92 6.91
N TYR A 125 9.43 -6.18 6.96
CA TYR A 125 10.32 -7.35 7.13
C TYR A 125 11.31 -7.25 8.31
N GLY A 126 10.87 -6.63 9.41
CA GLY A 126 11.70 -6.44 10.62
C GLY A 126 12.67 -5.25 10.56
N VAL A 127 12.79 -4.58 9.42
CA VAL A 127 13.66 -3.41 9.22
C VAL A 127 12.84 -2.13 9.31
N TRP A 128 13.36 -1.12 10.02
CA TRP A 128 12.75 0.20 10.11
C TRP A 128 13.26 1.11 8.98
N TYR A 129 12.34 1.80 8.32
CA TYR A 129 12.58 2.77 7.26
C TYR A 129 12.12 4.15 7.73
N GLY A 130 12.92 5.19 7.45
CA GLY A 130 12.67 6.59 7.83
C GLY A 130 13.78 7.19 8.72
N PRO A 131 13.55 8.40 9.27
CA PRO A 131 12.30 9.16 9.23
C PRO A 131 12.03 9.82 7.88
N PHE A 132 10.77 9.84 7.43
CA PHE A 132 10.35 10.61 6.25
C PHE A 132 9.50 11.80 6.67
N GLN A 133 9.68 12.90 5.94
CA GLN A 133 8.99 14.13 6.22
C GLN A 133 7.66 14.19 5.47
N HIS A 134 6.57 14.43 6.20
CA HIS A 134 5.23 14.58 5.66
C HIS A 134 4.61 15.89 6.12
N CYS A 135 4.00 16.62 5.20
CA CYS A 135 3.16 17.77 5.52
C CYS A 135 1.72 17.28 5.66
N MET A 136 1.16 17.36 6.86
CA MET A 136 -0.21 16.93 7.13
C MET A 136 -1.12 18.09 7.54
N SER A 137 -2.36 18.02 7.07
CA SER A 137 -3.47 18.86 7.46
C SER A 137 -4.61 17.99 7.99
N PHE A 138 -5.14 18.35 9.16
CA PHE A 138 -6.28 17.70 9.76
C PHE A 138 -7.55 18.51 9.46
N ASN A 139 -8.53 17.84 8.87
CA ASN A 139 -9.86 18.40 8.66
C ASN A 139 -10.78 17.92 9.78
N ALA A 140 -11.11 18.83 10.71
CA ALA A 140 -11.94 18.53 11.86
C ALA A 140 -13.40 18.20 11.49
N ASN A 141 -13.90 18.65 10.32
CA ASN A 141 -15.30 18.43 9.93
C ASN A 141 -15.58 16.97 9.59
N ASN A 142 -14.58 16.26 9.03
CA ASN A 142 -14.69 14.87 8.63
C ASN A 142 -13.76 13.92 9.40
N ASN A 143 -12.96 14.46 10.34
CA ASN A 143 -11.92 13.74 11.08
C ASN A 143 -10.90 13.04 10.15
N ILE A 144 -10.57 13.66 9.02
CA ILE A 144 -9.62 13.12 8.04
C ILE A 144 -8.30 13.88 8.10
N PHE A 145 -7.21 13.14 8.21
CA PHE A 145 -5.86 13.64 7.91
C PHE A 145 -5.60 13.53 6.42
N GLN A 146 -5.20 14.63 5.81
CA GLN A 146 -4.72 14.68 4.43
C GLN A 146 -3.31 15.23 4.45
N GLY A 147 -2.40 14.55 3.76
CA GLY A 147 -1.02 14.98 3.69
C GLY A 147 -0.34 14.42 2.47
N HIS A 148 0.82 15.00 2.17
CA HIS A 148 1.76 14.50 1.19
C HIS A 148 3.12 14.38 1.88
N GLY A 149 3.91 13.42 1.45
CA GLY A 149 5.32 13.36 1.80
C GLY A 149 6.05 12.54 0.76
N GLU A 150 7.36 12.70 0.76
CA GLU A 150 8.26 12.03 -0.17
C GLU A 150 9.15 11.08 0.63
N ASP A 151 9.19 9.83 0.17
CA ASP A 151 10.13 8.84 0.65
C ASP A 151 11.30 8.77 -0.33
N ASN A 152 12.50 9.15 0.13
CA ASN A 152 13.74 9.09 -0.65
C ASN A 152 14.28 7.65 -0.84
N TYR A 153 13.72 6.67 -0.12
CA TYR A 153 13.98 5.24 -0.19
C TYR A 153 12.93 4.44 -0.96
N GLY A 154 11.98 5.13 -1.63
CA GLY A 154 11.42 4.56 -2.86
C GLY A 154 12.59 4.13 -3.74
N THR A 155 12.48 2.97 -4.38
CA THR A 155 13.55 2.21 -5.08
C THR A 155 14.31 2.95 -6.22
N GLY A 156 14.36 4.28 -6.24
CA GLY A 156 14.84 5.13 -7.33
C GLY A 156 13.90 5.13 -8.53
N ASP A 157 12.90 4.24 -8.52
CA ASP A 157 11.94 4.03 -9.60
C ASP A 157 10.52 4.25 -9.06
N PRO A 158 9.89 5.39 -9.38
CA PRO A 158 8.50 5.68 -9.05
C PRO A 158 7.50 4.62 -9.54
N GLN A 159 7.86 3.81 -10.55
CA GLN A 159 7.01 2.73 -11.06
C GLN A 159 6.99 1.52 -10.13
N LEU A 160 8.07 1.27 -9.38
CA LEU A 160 8.16 0.17 -8.41
C LEU A 160 7.44 0.48 -7.08
N ASN A 161 7.28 1.77 -6.77
CA ASN A 161 6.43 2.20 -5.66
C ASN A 161 4.94 2.29 -6.04
N PHE A 162 4.59 2.00 -7.31
CA PHE A 162 3.25 2.03 -7.94
C PHE A 162 2.29 3.16 -7.50
N GLY A 163 2.78 4.25 -6.93
CA GLY A 163 1.92 5.24 -6.25
C GLY A 163 0.96 4.59 -5.24
N HIS A 164 1.40 3.52 -4.55
CA HIS A 164 0.53 2.75 -3.66
C HIS A 164 -0.10 3.68 -2.61
N GLN A 165 -1.42 3.71 -2.61
CA GLN A 165 -2.18 4.31 -1.52
C GLN A 165 -2.11 3.36 -0.32
N CYS A 166 -1.31 3.73 0.68
CA CYS A 166 -1.29 3.05 1.95
C CYS A 166 -2.40 3.60 2.85
N LEU A 167 -3.12 2.70 3.53
CA LEU A 167 -4.05 3.07 4.58
C LEU A 167 -3.40 2.76 5.92
N CYS A 168 -3.28 3.76 6.79
CA CYS A 168 -2.74 3.59 8.13
C CYS A 168 -3.88 3.67 9.16
N LYS A 169 -3.96 2.67 10.03
CA LYS A 169 -4.80 2.74 11.23
C LYS A 169 -3.91 3.07 12.42
N MET A 170 -4.07 4.27 12.96
CA MET A 170 -3.22 4.80 14.02
C MET A 170 -4.00 5.05 15.31
N THR A 171 -3.30 4.92 16.43
CA THR A 171 -3.75 5.26 17.78
C THR A 171 -2.74 6.22 18.40
N TRP A 172 -3.23 7.24 19.09
CA TRP A 172 -2.36 8.18 19.82
C TRP A 172 -1.81 7.52 21.08
N ASN A 173 -0.48 7.40 21.17
CA ASN A 173 0.23 6.99 22.37
C ASN A 173 0.57 8.22 23.22
N LYS A 174 -0.17 8.40 24.32
CA LYS A 174 -0.04 9.57 25.20
C LYS A 174 1.29 9.63 25.95
N GLU A 175 1.88 8.48 26.28
CA GLU A 175 3.12 8.42 27.07
C GLU A 175 4.34 8.78 26.21
N ARG A 176 4.33 8.31 24.96
CA ARG A 176 5.42 8.54 24.00
C ARG A 176 5.22 9.78 23.13
N HIS A 177 4.04 10.40 23.19
CA HIS A 177 3.64 11.51 22.32
C HIS A 177 3.82 11.20 20.82
N VAL A 178 3.46 9.98 20.40
CA VAL A 178 3.51 9.52 19.01
C VAL A 178 2.22 8.84 18.59
N PHE A 179 1.89 8.88 17.31
CA PHE A 179 0.91 7.98 16.73
C PHE A 179 1.57 6.64 16.40
N GLU A 180 0.96 5.55 16.84
CA GLU A 180 1.40 4.18 16.57
C GLU A 180 0.30 3.43 15.84
N GLY A 181 0.64 2.61 14.88
CA GLY A 181 -0.35 1.99 14.05
C GLY A 181 0.15 0.83 13.22
N ILE A 182 -0.78 0.35 12.40
CA ILE A 182 -0.53 -0.69 11.40
C ILE A 182 -0.79 -0.07 10.04
N MET A 183 0.17 -0.27 9.13
CA MET A 183 0.03 0.07 7.72
C MET A 183 -0.67 -1.10 7.01
N PHE A 184 -1.60 -0.76 6.14
CA PHE A 184 -2.31 -1.72 5.30
C PHE A 184 -2.07 -1.40 3.83
N VAL A 185 -1.87 -2.45 3.05
CA VAL A 185 -1.83 -2.39 1.59
C VAL A 185 -3.04 -3.11 1.00
N PRO A 186 -3.59 -2.61 -0.11
CA PRO A 186 -4.62 -3.34 -0.83
C PRO A 186 -4.03 -4.61 -1.46
N ASP A 187 -4.64 -5.75 -1.16
CA ASP A 187 -4.42 -7.03 -1.83
C ASP A 187 -5.78 -7.51 -2.38
N GLY A 188 -6.00 -7.26 -3.67
CA GLY A 188 -7.30 -7.39 -4.32
C GLY A 188 -8.36 -6.50 -3.68
N TRP A 189 -9.37 -7.12 -3.04
CA TRP A 189 -10.47 -6.44 -2.34
C TRP A 189 -10.27 -6.38 -0.82
N THR A 190 -9.13 -6.85 -0.34
CA THR A 190 -8.83 -6.94 1.10
C THR A 190 -7.69 -6.02 1.48
N MET A 191 -7.72 -5.52 2.71
CA MET A 191 -6.63 -4.71 3.28
C MET A 191 -5.78 -5.63 4.15
N VAL A 192 -4.52 -5.83 3.78
CA VAL A 192 -3.60 -6.73 4.50
C VAL A 192 -2.61 -5.91 5.31
N PRO A 193 -2.40 -6.21 6.61
CA PRO A 193 -1.41 -5.52 7.42
C PRO A 193 0.00 -5.84 6.90
N CYS A 194 0.80 -4.80 6.62
CA CYS A 194 2.14 -4.96 6.02
C CYS A 194 3.28 -4.43 6.90
N GLY A 195 2.98 -3.72 7.98
CA GLY A 195 4.03 -3.16 8.83
C GLY A 195 3.51 -2.35 10.01
N LEU A 196 4.40 -2.14 10.98
CA LEU A 196 4.18 -1.15 12.02
C LEU A 196 4.45 0.25 11.47
N PHE A 197 3.72 1.23 11.99
CA PHE A 197 3.81 2.61 11.56
C PHE A 197 3.90 3.51 12.79
N GLU A 198 4.88 4.40 12.84
CA GLU A 198 5.02 5.41 13.87
C GLU A 198 5.10 6.81 13.26
N MET A 199 4.39 7.77 13.86
CA MET A 199 4.44 9.18 13.48
C MET A 199 4.67 10.07 14.70
N SER A 200 5.61 10.99 14.55
CA SER A 200 5.97 11.98 15.57
C SER A 200 5.81 13.39 15.01
N PHE A 201 5.33 14.29 15.86
CA PHE A 201 5.29 15.72 15.58
C PHE A 201 6.55 16.36 16.13
N VAL A 202 7.18 17.24 15.36
CA VAL A 202 8.27 18.08 15.85
C VAL A 202 7.72 19.49 15.95
N GLU A 203 7.58 19.99 17.18
CA GLU A 203 7.30 21.42 17.41
C GLU A 203 8.49 22.21 16.85
N SER A 204 8.23 22.98 15.80
CA SER A 204 9.17 23.93 15.20
C SER A 204 9.27 25.22 16.00
#